data_AF-A0A537GM44-F1
#
_entry.id   AF-A0A537GM44-F1
#
_cell.length_a   1.000
_cell.length_b   1.000
_cell.length_c   1.000
_cell.angle_alpha   90.00
_cell.angle_beta   90.00
_cell.angle_gamma   90.00
#
_symmetry.space_group_name_H-M   'P 1'
#
loop_
_entity.id
_entity.type
_entity.pdbx_description
1 polymer ?
#
loop_
_entity_poly.entity_id
_entity_poly.type
_entity_poly.pdbx_seq_one_letter_code
_entity_poly.pdbx_strand_id
1 'polypeptide(L)'
;VTPMEWILEDMSQLLIGTGGWAYFKVPGTDSLEAYSHAYDFVELNSSYYELPANSSASDWRKRVPPDFRFSVRCPRIIVDHYGLKLLPGSRGLLERLEEVCKTLEAEVMTVLIGASSPIEENELPGRLREFLGKFDADDTVVAVEFRGVRPSEEVFDIMKESGAVHCIDPSHDEPRYQSKILYSRLFGKGQENIYEFDDRELKEIRKKASEPKFEKSILAFHGVRMYKDAGRVKSFIEKGYFPKITSGVGVDSIREVLSEDARFPTNKSNLLRDQGWKVFQETGEVRRISTVLEKLPDGEYNSLDDLLTQLQSQQGLFSPE
;
A
#
# COMPACT_ATOMS: atom_id res chain seq x y z
N VAL A 1 -13.76 -37.01 -1.07
CA VAL A 1 -12.77 -36.05 -1.60
C VAL A 1 -13.44 -35.35 -2.76
N THR A 2 -14.05 -34.21 -2.47
CA THR A 2 -14.81 -33.41 -3.44
C THR A 2 -13.85 -32.73 -4.41
N PRO A 3 -14.18 -32.55 -5.69
CA PRO A 3 -13.30 -31.91 -6.69
C PRO A 3 -12.85 -30.47 -6.36
N MET A 4 -13.37 -29.87 -5.28
CA MET A 4 -13.01 -28.53 -4.80
C MET A 4 -11.73 -28.47 -3.95
N GLU A 5 -11.27 -29.58 -3.36
CA GLU A 5 -10.09 -29.55 -2.48
C GLU A 5 -8.78 -29.31 -3.28
N TRP A 6 -8.69 -29.76 -4.53
CA TRP A 6 -7.50 -29.57 -5.38
C TRP A 6 -7.43 -28.21 -6.08
N ILE A 7 -8.53 -27.45 -6.09
CA ILE A 7 -8.56 -26.09 -6.69
C ILE A 7 -8.08 -25.03 -5.69
N LEU A 8 -8.11 -25.33 -4.38
CA LEU A 8 -7.67 -24.41 -3.32
C LEU A 8 -6.17 -24.49 -3.00
N GLU A 9 -5.50 -25.61 -3.31
CA GLU A 9 -4.06 -25.78 -3.06
C GLU A 9 -3.17 -24.99 -4.04
N ASP A 10 -3.71 -24.49 -5.15
CA ASP A 10 -2.96 -23.86 -6.25
C ASP A 10 -3.24 -22.35 -6.40
N MET A 11 -3.83 -21.72 -5.37
CA MET A 11 -4.07 -20.28 -5.35
C MET A 11 -3.06 -19.55 -4.45
N SER A 12 -2.30 -18.64 -5.05
CA SER A 12 -1.48 -17.62 -4.36
C SER A 12 -2.22 -17.07 -3.13
N GLN A 13 -1.63 -17.21 -1.94
CA GLN A 13 -2.20 -16.64 -0.71
C GLN A 13 -2.10 -15.12 -0.79
N LEU A 14 -3.24 -14.42 -0.73
CA LEU A 14 -3.28 -12.96 -0.82
C LEU A 14 -3.60 -12.35 0.55
N LEU A 15 -2.65 -11.63 1.14
CA LEU A 15 -2.83 -10.87 2.37
C LEU A 15 -3.03 -9.39 2.04
N ILE A 16 -4.13 -8.80 2.53
CA ILE A 16 -4.48 -7.40 2.26
C ILE A 16 -4.51 -6.62 3.58
N GLY A 17 -3.86 -5.46 3.57
CA GLY A 17 -3.68 -4.65 4.76
C GLY A 17 -3.22 -3.25 4.40
N THR A 18 -2.75 -2.52 5.41
CA THR A 18 -2.39 -1.10 5.29
C THR A 18 -1.11 -0.75 6.03
N GLY A 19 -0.57 0.44 5.74
CA GLY A 19 0.56 1.08 6.42
C GLY A 19 0.29 1.53 7.86
N GLY A 20 -0.28 0.68 8.69
CA GLY A 20 -0.67 0.95 10.08
C GLY A 20 -2.19 0.95 10.30
N TRP A 21 -2.59 0.99 11.57
CA TRP A 21 -3.98 0.88 12.02
C TRP A 21 -4.44 2.03 12.94
N ALA A 22 -3.56 2.98 13.24
CA ALA A 22 -3.78 3.97 14.30
C ALA A 22 -5.05 4.82 14.10
N TYR A 23 -5.44 5.04 12.84
CA TYR A 23 -6.63 5.81 12.45
C TYR A 23 -7.86 4.93 12.18
N PHE A 24 -7.75 3.61 12.34
CA PHE A 24 -8.88 2.68 12.24
C PHE A 24 -9.65 2.71 13.57
N LYS A 25 -10.66 3.58 13.65
CA LYS A 25 -11.44 3.82 14.87
C LYS A 25 -12.84 3.22 14.74
N VAL A 26 -13.12 2.21 15.54
CA VAL A 26 -14.46 1.66 15.74
C VAL A 26 -14.90 1.98 17.17
N PRO A 27 -15.99 2.73 17.39
CA PRO A 27 -16.44 3.09 18.72
C PRO A 27 -16.59 1.87 19.64
N GLY A 28 -15.99 1.94 20.83
CA GLY A 28 -16.08 0.89 21.85
C GLY A 28 -15.18 -0.32 21.64
N THR A 29 -14.28 -0.32 20.64
CA THR A 29 -13.34 -1.43 20.39
C THR A 29 -11.90 -0.91 20.29
N ASP A 30 -10.90 -1.72 20.72
CA ASP A 30 -9.50 -1.40 20.48
C ASP A 30 -9.22 -1.30 18.97
N SER A 31 -8.41 -0.33 18.56
CA SER A 31 -8.14 -0.08 17.14
C SER A 31 -7.47 -1.26 16.45
N LEU A 32 -6.52 -1.95 17.12
CA LEU A 32 -5.82 -3.07 16.51
C LEU A 32 -6.74 -4.29 16.41
N GLU A 33 -7.49 -4.57 17.47
CA GLU A 33 -8.49 -5.66 17.48
C GLU A 33 -9.51 -5.47 16.36
N ALA A 34 -10.16 -4.30 16.29
CA ALA A 34 -11.11 -3.97 15.23
C ALA A 34 -10.48 -4.06 13.83
N TYR A 35 -9.24 -3.58 13.67
CA TYR A 35 -8.52 -3.64 12.41
C TYR A 35 -8.26 -5.09 11.97
N SER A 36 -7.85 -5.95 12.91
CA SER A 36 -7.51 -7.35 12.63
C SER A 36 -8.71 -8.22 12.22
N HIS A 37 -9.93 -7.76 12.49
CA HIS A 37 -11.14 -8.38 11.96
C HIS A 37 -11.50 -7.91 10.55
N ALA A 38 -10.93 -6.80 10.08
CA ALA A 38 -11.18 -6.26 8.74
C ALA A 38 -10.09 -6.67 7.73
N TYR A 39 -8.84 -6.83 8.15
CA TYR A 39 -7.68 -7.05 7.28
C TYR A 39 -6.84 -8.25 7.73
N ASP A 40 -6.02 -8.77 6.83
CA ASP A 40 -5.26 -10.01 7.05
C ASP A 40 -3.87 -9.73 7.66
N PHE A 41 -3.35 -8.53 7.44
CA PHE A 41 -2.06 -8.12 7.99
C PHE A 41 -1.97 -6.60 8.19
N VAL A 42 -0.91 -6.15 8.87
CA VAL A 42 -0.55 -4.72 8.92
C VAL A 42 0.95 -4.47 8.81
N GLU A 43 1.34 -3.40 8.09
CA GLU A 43 2.72 -2.89 8.11
C GLU A 43 2.91 -1.95 9.30
N LEU A 44 3.84 -2.28 10.19
CA LEU A 44 4.20 -1.46 11.34
C LEU A 44 5.01 -0.24 10.89
N ASN A 45 4.34 0.75 10.33
CA ASN A 45 5.02 1.92 9.75
C ASN A 45 5.75 2.78 10.79
N SER A 46 5.33 2.75 12.06
CA SER A 46 6.01 3.47 13.16
C SER A 46 7.43 2.96 13.41
N SER A 47 7.72 1.67 13.13
CA SER A 47 9.04 1.08 13.35
C SER A 47 10.12 1.66 12.43
N TYR A 48 9.72 2.32 11.33
CA TYR A 48 10.63 3.11 10.49
C TYR A 48 11.29 4.25 11.28
N TYR A 49 10.63 4.78 12.30
CA TYR A 49 11.19 5.82 13.16
C TYR A 49 11.74 5.23 14.45
N GLU A 50 10.99 4.35 15.10
CA GLU A 50 11.37 3.77 16.39
C GLU A 50 10.75 2.37 16.57
N LEU A 51 11.57 1.39 16.93
CA LEU A 51 11.08 0.06 17.27
C LEU A 51 10.20 0.10 18.52
N PRO A 52 9.09 -0.66 18.55
CA PRO A 52 8.29 -0.78 19.76
C PRO A 52 9.08 -1.43 20.90
N ALA A 53 8.64 -1.22 22.14
CA ALA A 53 9.09 -2.05 23.25
C ALA A 53 8.62 -3.49 23.06
N ASN A 54 9.39 -4.47 23.55
CA ASN A 54 9.05 -5.89 23.42
C ASN A 54 7.72 -6.23 24.10
N SER A 55 7.40 -5.57 25.22
CA SER A 55 6.08 -5.67 25.86
C SER A 55 4.97 -5.22 24.94
N SER A 56 5.12 -4.06 24.28
CA SER A 56 4.13 -3.56 23.32
C SER A 56 3.95 -4.50 22.13
N ALA A 57 5.04 -5.03 21.57
CA ALA A 57 4.98 -6.00 20.49
C ALA A 57 4.25 -7.29 20.91
N SER A 58 4.57 -7.81 22.10
CA SER A 58 3.89 -8.99 22.67
C SER A 58 2.39 -8.73 22.89
N ASP A 59 2.04 -7.55 23.41
CA ASP A 59 0.66 -7.16 23.64
C ASP A 59 -0.12 -6.92 22.34
N TRP A 60 0.54 -6.50 21.26
CA TRP A 60 -0.07 -6.44 19.92
C TRP A 60 -0.33 -7.84 19.36
N ARG A 61 0.66 -8.74 19.41
CA ARG A 61 0.52 -10.11 18.92
C ARG A 61 -0.61 -10.88 19.61
N LYS A 62 -0.82 -10.67 20.91
CA LYS A 62 -1.89 -11.31 21.70
C LYS A 62 -3.30 -10.80 21.39
N ARG A 63 -3.43 -9.59 20.82
CA ARG A 63 -4.72 -8.94 20.55
C ARG A 63 -5.37 -9.32 19.23
N VAL A 64 -4.61 -9.96 18.34
CA VAL A 64 -5.04 -10.26 16.99
C VAL A 64 -5.20 -11.78 16.79
N PRO A 65 -6.04 -12.22 15.85
CA PRO A 65 -6.18 -13.64 15.52
C PRO A 65 -4.85 -14.32 15.17
N PRO A 66 -4.69 -15.65 15.42
CA PRO A 66 -3.44 -16.36 15.15
C PRO A 66 -2.98 -16.34 13.69
N ASP A 67 -3.89 -16.17 12.74
CA ASP A 67 -3.65 -16.06 11.31
C ASP A 67 -3.33 -14.63 10.84
N PHE A 68 -3.60 -13.62 11.66
CA PHE A 68 -3.23 -12.23 11.36
C PHE A 68 -1.70 -12.09 11.32
N ARG A 69 -1.17 -11.34 10.35
CA ARG A 69 0.27 -11.16 10.15
C ARG A 69 0.73 -9.72 10.32
N PHE A 70 2.03 -9.56 10.53
CA PHE A 70 2.67 -8.25 10.57
C PHE A 70 3.75 -8.17 9.49
N SER A 71 4.03 -6.96 9.03
CA SER A 71 5.34 -6.61 8.51
C SER A 71 5.96 -5.52 9.37
N VAL A 72 7.28 -5.54 9.50
CA VAL A 72 8.02 -4.58 10.34
C VAL A 72 8.94 -3.78 9.44
N ARG A 73 8.86 -2.45 9.52
CA ARG A 73 9.81 -1.60 8.80
C ARG A 73 11.14 -1.55 9.53
N CYS A 74 12.22 -1.71 8.79
CA CYS A 74 13.57 -1.43 9.24
C CYS A 74 13.67 0.04 9.70
N PRO A 75 14.17 0.33 10.92
CA PRO A 75 14.39 1.68 11.37
C PRO A 75 15.27 2.46 10.40
N ARG A 76 14.82 3.64 9.98
CA ARG A 76 15.51 4.48 8.98
C ARG A 76 16.96 4.75 9.33
N ILE A 77 17.28 4.85 10.63
CA ILE A 77 18.64 5.10 11.10
C ILE A 77 19.64 4.02 10.66
N ILE A 78 19.20 2.76 10.49
CA ILE A 78 20.05 1.67 9.96
C ILE A 78 20.52 2.00 8.54
N VAL A 79 19.69 2.64 7.72
CA VAL A 79 20.00 3.01 6.34
C VAL A 79 20.58 4.43 6.26
N ASP A 80 19.84 5.42 6.78
CA ASP A 80 20.12 6.84 6.60
C ASP A 80 21.34 7.33 7.40
N HIS A 81 21.65 6.70 8.53
CA HIS A 81 22.79 7.09 9.37
C HIS A 81 23.93 6.08 9.27
N TYR A 82 23.63 4.79 9.46
CA TYR A 82 24.65 3.74 9.44
C TYR A 82 24.99 3.26 8.02
N GLY A 83 24.17 3.59 7.01
CA GLY A 83 24.43 3.20 5.62
C GLY A 83 24.47 1.68 5.46
N LEU A 84 23.64 0.93 6.19
CA LEU A 84 23.64 -0.54 6.29
C LEU A 84 24.91 -1.16 6.94
N LYS A 85 25.87 -0.35 7.42
CA LYS A 85 27.04 -0.90 8.10
C LYS A 85 26.66 -1.51 9.44
N LEU A 86 27.18 -2.69 9.76
CA LEU A 86 27.00 -3.37 11.03
C LEU A 86 28.01 -2.89 12.08
N LEU A 87 27.98 -1.61 12.44
CA LEU A 87 28.72 -1.05 13.57
C LEU A 87 28.06 -1.47 14.90
N PRO A 88 28.73 -1.39 16.06
CA PRO A 88 28.15 -1.83 17.33
C PRO A 88 26.75 -1.27 17.63
N GLY A 89 26.50 0.01 17.32
CA GLY A 89 25.20 0.65 17.51
C GLY A 89 24.10 0.11 16.58
N SER A 90 24.39 -0.11 15.29
CA SER A 90 23.42 -0.68 14.36
C SER A 90 23.21 -2.18 14.57
N ARG A 91 24.24 -2.92 15.04
CA ARG A 91 24.09 -4.34 15.40
C ARG A 91 23.08 -4.54 16.52
N GLY A 92 23.19 -3.80 17.62
CA GLY A 92 22.20 -3.89 18.70
C GLY A 92 20.79 -3.50 18.27
N LEU A 93 20.66 -2.57 17.32
CA LEU A 93 19.37 -2.20 16.75
C LEU A 93 18.82 -3.27 15.79
N LEU A 94 19.68 -3.95 15.03
CA LEU A 94 19.33 -5.09 14.18
C LEU A 94 18.85 -6.28 15.03
N GLU A 95 19.56 -6.61 16.12
CA GLU A 95 19.16 -7.65 17.06
C GLU A 95 17.78 -7.36 17.67
N ARG A 96 17.51 -6.10 18.04
CA ARG A 96 16.20 -5.68 18.52
C ARG A 96 15.12 -5.74 17.43
N LEU A 97 15.47 -5.41 16.18
CA LEU A 97 14.57 -5.54 15.04
C LEU A 97 14.20 -7.01 14.80
N GLU A 98 15.17 -7.92 14.86
CA GLU A 98 14.94 -9.37 14.77
C GLU A 98 14.00 -9.86 15.88
N GLU A 99 14.22 -9.45 17.12
CA GLU A 99 13.36 -9.82 18.25
C GLU A 99 11.92 -9.32 18.07
N VAL A 100 11.74 -8.09 17.57
CA VAL A 100 10.40 -7.55 17.25
C VAL A 100 9.74 -8.33 16.12
N CYS A 101 10.48 -8.69 15.06
CA CYS A 101 9.97 -9.50 13.96
C CYS A 101 9.48 -10.87 14.47
N LYS A 102 10.30 -11.56 15.28
CA LYS A 102 9.95 -12.85 15.90
C LYS A 102 8.73 -12.72 16.81
N THR A 103 8.69 -11.71 17.68
CA THR A 103 7.58 -11.47 18.62
C THR A 103 6.25 -11.21 17.91
N LEU A 104 6.28 -10.52 16.78
CA LEU A 104 5.07 -10.23 15.99
C LEU A 104 4.71 -11.34 15.00
N GLU A 105 5.56 -12.36 14.86
CA GLU A 105 5.47 -13.35 13.77
C GLU A 105 5.39 -12.65 12.41
N ALA A 106 6.35 -11.75 12.17
CA ALA A 106 6.36 -10.92 10.98
C ALA A 106 6.64 -11.78 9.73
N GLU A 107 5.81 -11.62 8.70
CA GLU A 107 6.02 -12.26 7.40
C GLU A 107 7.15 -11.57 6.63
N VAL A 108 7.23 -10.24 6.76
CA VAL A 108 8.19 -9.42 6.02
C VAL A 108 8.80 -8.34 6.90
N MET A 109 10.12 -8.14 6.73
CA MET A 109 10.83 -6.97 7.21
C MET A 109 11.18 -6.08 6.01
N THR A 110 10.76 -4.81 6.01
CA THR A 110 10.98 -3.91 4.88
C THR A 110 12.18 -2.99 5.07
N VAL A 111 13.03 -2.87 4.04
CA VAL A 111 14.19 -1.95 4.02
C VAL A 111 13.98 -0.93 2.92
N LEU A 112 13.96 0.36 3.24
CA LEU A 112 13.89 1.43 2.26
C LEU A 112 15.29 2.00 2.01
N ILE A 113 15.75 1.92 0.77
CA ILE A 113 16.97 2.57 0.27
C ILE A 113 16.55 3.72 -0.63
N GLY A 114 16.59 4.93 -0.08
CA GLY A 114 16.18 6.16 -0.75
C GLY A 114 17.34 6.96 -1.32
N ALA A 115 17.04 7.95 -2.18
CA ALA A 115 18.02 8.88 -2.76
C ALA A 115 18.80 9.71 -1.72
N SER A 116 18.24 9.86 -0.51
CA SER A 116 18.90 10.51 0.62
C SER A 116 19.85 9.60 1.41
N SER A 117 19.97 8.32 1.03
CA SER A 117 20.85 7.37 1.70
C SER A 117 22.32 7.80 1.51
N PRO A 118 23.17 7.69 2.56
CA PRO A 118 24.59 8.02 2.48
C PRO A 118 25.43 6.90 1.82
N ILE A 119 24.80 5.93 1.18
CA ILE A 119 25.47 4.77 0.58
C ILE A 119 25.83 5.14 -0.86
N GLU A 120 27.11 5.12 -1.19
CA GLU A 120 27.56 5.32 -2.56
C GLU A 120 27.17 4.10 -3.42
N GLU A 121 26.89 4.32 -4.72
CA GLU A 121 26.39 3.28 -5.64
C GLU A 121 27.33 2.06 -5.71
N ASN A 122 28.65 2.28 -5.70
CA ASN A 122 29.69 1.25 -5.70
C ASN A 122 29.81 0.51 -4.36
N GLU A 123 29.34 1.09 -3.25
CA GLU A 123 29.39 0.45 -1.93
C GLU A 123 28.12 -0.37 -1.64
N LEU A 124 26.99 0.01 -2.24
CA LEU A 124 25.68 -0.60 -1.98
C LEU A 124 25.68 -2.14 -2.10
N PRO A 125 26.23 -2.77 -3.16
CA PRO A 125 26.24 -4.23 -3.26
C PRO A 125 26.89 -4.90 -2.04
N GLY A 126 28.08 -4.45 -1.66
CA GLY A 126 28.82 -5.01 -0.53
C GLY A 126 28.08 -4.84 0.81
N ARG A 127 27.55 -3.63 1.06
CA ARG A 127 26.83 -3.34 2.31
C ARG A 127 25.50 -4.09 2.40
N LEU A 128 24.77 -4.20 1.29
CA LEU A 128 23.52 -4.95 1.25
C LEU A 128 23.77 -6.45 1.47
N ARG A 129 24.79 -7.02 0.83
CA ARG A 129 25.18 -8.43 1.03
C ARG A 129 25.49 -8.74 2.49
N GLU A 130 26.28 -7.87 3.15
CA GLU A 130 26.62 -8.04 4.57
C GLU A 130 25.37 -7.92 5.46
N PHE A 131 24.51 -6.93 5.21
CA PHE A 131 23.28 -6.72 5.97
C PHE A 131 22.30 -7.90 5.85
N LEU A 132 22.00 -8.32 4.61
CA LEU A 132 21.10 -9.44 4.34
C LEU A 132 21.64 -10.75 4.90
N GLY A 133 22.95 -10.99 4.80
CA GLY A 133 23.59 -12.19 5.34
C GLY A 133 23.66 -12.23 6.87
N LYS A 134 23.39 -11.11 7.56
CA LYS A 134 23.40 -11.05 9.03
C LYS A 134 22.00 -11.13 9.65
N PHE A 135 20.98 -10.62 8.97
CA PHE A 135 19.61 -10.60 9.49
C PHE A 135 19.08 -12.02 9.66
N ASP A 136 18.64 -12.35 10.88
CA ASP A 136 18.08 -13.66 11.23
C ASP A 136 16.83 -13.54 12.11
N ALA A 137 15.67 -13.58 11.46
CA ALA A 137 14.36 -13.49 12.08
C ALA A 137 13.45 -14.68 11.73
N ASP A 138 13.98 -15.89 11.82
CA ASP A 138 13.28 -17.13 11.48
C ASP A 138 12.79 -17.09 10.01
N ASP A 139 11.49 -17.23 9.75
CA ASP A 139 10.91 -17.23 8.40
C ASP A 139 10.62 -15.82 7.84
N THR A 140 10.97 -14.74 8.55
CA THR A 140 10.72 -13.37 8.08
C THR A 140 11.54 -13.05 6.82
N VAL A 141 10.86 -12.74 5.72
CA VAL A 141 11.50 -12.37 4.45
C VAL A 141 11.88 -10.89 4.42
N VAL A 142 13.05 -10.57 3.87
CA VAL A 142 13.45 -9.16 3.68
C VAL A 142 12.88 -8.63 2.35
N ALA A 143 12.10 -7.55 2.41
CA ALA A 143 11.63 -6.84 1.22
C ALA A 143 12.38 -5.51 1.08
N VAL A 144 13.11 -5.32 -0.02
CA VAL A 144 13.90 -4.10 -0.24
C VAL A 144 13.18 -3.19 -1.22
N GLU A 145 12.91 -1.96 -0.79
CA GLU A 145 12.30 -0.89 -1.57
C GLU A 145 13.36 0.12 -1.98
N PHE A 146 13.40 0.47 -3.26
CA PHE A 146 14.27 1.51 -3.80
C PHE A 146 13.45 2.75 -4.18
N ARG A 147 13.82 3.91 -3.66
CA ARG A 147 13.07 5.16 -3.93
C ARG A 147 13.99 6.29 -4.38
N GLY A 148 13.86 6.67 -5.65
CA GLY A 148 14.70 7.72 -6.25
C GLY A 148 16.15 7.29 -6.49
N VAL A 149 16.44 5.99 -6.38
CA VAL A 149 17.74 5.38 -6.71
C VAL A 149 17.57 4.37 -7.83
N ARG A 150 18.63 4.12 -8.60
CA ARG A 150 18.65 3.09 -9.65
C ARG A 150 19.72 2.07 -9.31
N PRO A 151 19.36 0.94 -8.66
CA PRO A 151 20.32 -0.10 -8.30
C PRO A 151 20.92 -0.77 -9.54
N SER A 152 22.16 -1.25 -9.42
CA SER A 152 22.79 -2.08 -10.45
C SER A 152 22.18 -3.49 -10.48
N GLU A 153 22.41 -4.24 -11.56
CA GLU A 153 21.99 -5.65 -11.64
C GLU A 153 22.62 -6.49 -10.52
N GLU A 154 23.87 -6.19 -10.11
CA GLU A 154 24.54 -6.89 -9.00
C GLU A 154 23.73 -6.79 -7.69
N VAL A 155 23.10 -5.64 -7.42
CA VAL A 155 22.25 -5.48 -6.24
C VAL A 155 21.06 -6.44 -6.28
N PHE A 156 20.42 -6.58 -7.44
CA PHE A 156 19.29 -7.48 -7.61
C PHE A 156 19.70 -8.96 -7.55
N ASP A 157 20.87 -9.31 -8.09
CA ASP A 157 21.45 -10.66 -7.97
C ASP A 157 21.69 -11.01 -6.49
N ILE A 158 22.30 -10.11 -5.71
CA ILE A 158 22.51 -10.30 -4.26
C ILE A 158 21.19 -10.49 -3.51
N MET A 159 20.19 -9.66 -3.80
CA MET A 159 18.88 -9.80 -3.16
C MET A 159 18.26 -11.16 -3.46
N LYS A 160 18.29 -11.58 -4.74
CA LYS A 160 17.76 -12.87 -5.17
C LYS A 160 18.49 -14.05 -4.52
N GLU A 161 19.82 -14.01 -4.47
CA GLU A 161 20.65 -15.03 -3.81
C GLU A 161 20.39 -15.13 -2.30
N SER A 162 20.08 -14.01 -1.66
CA SER A 162 19.78 -13.93 -0.23
C SER A 162 18.33 -14.28 0.11
N GLY A 163 17.48 -14.58 -0.88
CA GLY A 163 16.05 -14.82 -0.69
C GLY A 163 15.22 -13.57 -0.37
N ALA A 164 15.82 -12.38 -0.47
CA ALA A 164 15.09 -11.13 -0.36
C ALA A 164 14.16 -10.92 -1.57
N VAL A 165 13.19 -10.03 -1.44
CA VAL A 165 12.23 -9.68 -2.50
C VAL A 165 12.30 -8.21 -2.86
N HIS A 166 11.97 -7.88 -4.10
CA HIS A 166 11.84 -6.50 -4.56
C HIS A 166 10.48 -5.93 -4.13
N CYS A 167 10.49 -5.00 -3.18
CA CYS A 167 9.28 -4.27 -2.77
C CYS A 167 8.90 -3.25 -3.84
N ILE A 168 7.69 -3.37 -4.39
CA ILE A 168 7.22 -2.56 -5.52
C ILE A 168 5.79 -2.06 -5.34
N ASP A 169 5.38 -1.06 -6.12
CA ASP A 169 3.98 -0.69 -6.29
C ASP A 169 3.44 -1.31 -7.60
N PRO A 170 2.64 -2.38 -7.56
CA PRO A 170 2.22 -3.10 -8.77
C PRO A 170 1.25 -2.29 -9.65
N SER A 171 0.80 -1.11 -9.21
CA SER A 171 0.01 -0.20 -10.05
C SER A 171 0.83 0.45 -11.17
N HIS A 172 2.17 0.49 -11.05
CA HIS A 172 3.06 1.03 -12.08
C HIS A 172 4.39 0.29 -12.25
N ASP A 173 4.78 -0.56 -11.30
CA ASP A 173 6.04 -1.31 -11.32
C ASP A 173 5.84 -2.82 -11.49
N GLU A 174 6.94 -3.51 -11.77
CA GLU A 174 7.05 -4.97 -11.75
C GLU A 174 8.32 -5.38 -10.98
N PRO A 175 8.34 -6.53 -10.29
CA PRO A 175 9.56 -7.05 -9.67
C PRO A 175 10.68 -7.25 -10.71
N ARG A 176 11.93 -6.94 -10.34
CA ARG A 176 13.07 -7.07 -11.27
C ARG A 176 13.41 -8.53 -11.55
N TYR A 177 13.10 -9.43 -10.62
CA TYR A 177 13.26 -10.87 -10.74
C TYR A 177 12.05 -11.59 -10.11
N GLN A 178 11.87 -12.86 -10.45
CA GLN A 178 10.82 -13.69 -9.88
C GLN A 178 11.18 -14.17 -8.47
N SER A 179 10.24 -14.03 -7.54
CA SER A 179 10.26 -14.54 -6.17
C SER A 179 8.96 -15.29 -5.86
N LYS A 180 8.98 -16.13 -4.82
CA LYS A 180 7.78 -16.81 -4.32
C LYS A 180 6.80 -15.86 -3.63
N ILE A 181 7.33 -14.78 -3.04
CA ILE A 181 6.53 -13.75 -2.37
C ILE A 181 6.55 -12.46 -3.19
N LEU A 182 5.37 -11.89 -3.45
CA LEU A 182 5.22 -10.49 -3.83
C LEU A 182 4.94 -9.67 -2.58
N TYR A 183 5.78 -8.67 -2.28
CA TYR A 183 5.48 -7.67 -1.26
C TYR A 183 5.29 -6.32 -1.91
N SER A 184 4.17 -5.66 -1.64
CA SER A 184 3.83 -4.38 -2.24
C SER A 184 3.52 -3.32 -1.22
N ARG A 185 3.98 -2.10 -1.49
CA ARG A 185 3.57 -0.88 -0.81
C ARG A 185 2.87 0.01 -1.83
N LEU A 186 1.55 0.02 -1.79
CA LEU A 186 0.67 0.66 -2.76
C LEU A 186 0.43 2.12 -2.37
N PHE A 187 1.05 3.04 -3.09
CA PHE A 187 0.81 4.49 -3.04
C PHE A 187 0.03 4.99 -4.26
N GLY A 188 0.04 4.23 -5.36
CA GLY A 188 -0.59 4.59 -6.61
C GLY A 188 0.25 5.55 -7.45
N LYS A 189 -0.35 6.07 -8.52
CA LYS A 189 0.36 6.87 -9.54
C LYS A 189 0.38 8.38 -9.24
N GLY A 190 -0.20 8.78 -8.10
CA GLY A 190 -0.35 10.18 -7.71
C GLY A 190 0.92 10.78 -7.14
N GLN A 191 0.93 12.10 -7.05
CA GLN A 191 1.88 12.78 -6.17
C GLN A 191 1.42 12.65 -4.72
N GLU A 192 2.38 12.62 -3.79
CA GLU A 192 2.12 12.50 -2.36
C GLU A 192 1.39 11.19 -1.95
N ASN A 193 0.80 11.17 -0.77
CA ASN A 193 0.13 10.01 -0.17
C ASN A 193 -1.40 10.12 -0.27
N ILE A 194 -1.92 10.78 -1.32
CA ILE A 194 -3.34 11.13 -1.43
C ILE A 194 -4.12 10.24 -2.39
N TYR A 195 -3.45 9.60 -3.35
CA TYR A 195 -4.09 8.87 -4.45
C TYR A 195 -5.15 7.84 -4.00
N GLU A 196 -6.26 7.78 -4.73
CA GLU A 196 -7.33 6.81 -4.52
C GLU A 196 -7.49 5.94 -5.79
N PHE A 197 -7.54 4.62 -5.60
CA PHE A 197 -7.59 3.68 -6.72
C PHE A 197 -9.02 3.53 -7.25
N ASP A 198 -9.18 3.46 -8.57
CA ASP A 198 -10.48 3.13 -9.16
C ASP A 198 -10.70 1.61 -9.27
N ASP A 199 -11.91 1.18 -9.63
CA ASP A 199 -12.25 -0.26 -9.70
C ASP A 199 -11.36 -1.02 -10.70
N ARG A 200 -10.90 -0.35 -11.77
CA ARG A 200 -10.11 -0.99 -12.83
C ARG A 200 -8.71 -1.25 -12.35
N GLU A 201 -8.07 -0.26 -11.72
CA GLU A 201 -6.75 -0.41 -11.15
C GLU A 201 -6.73 -1.44 -10.01
N LEU A 202 -7.75 -1.44 -9.14
CA LEU A 202 -7.87 -2.44 -8.09
C LEU A 202 -8.02 -3.86 -8.64
N LYS A 203 -8.76 -4.05 -9.74
CA LYS A 203 -8.84 -5.34 -10.45
C LYS A 203 -7.50 -5.75 -11.04
N GLU A 204 -6.77 -4.82 -11.64
CA GLU A 204 -5.45 -5.06 -12.22
C GLU A 204 -4.42 -5.45 -11.16
N ILE A 205 -4.37 -4.71 -10.04
CA ILE A 205 -3.51 -5.01 -8.88
C ILE A 205 -3.82 -6.41 -8.35
N ARG A 206 -5.11 -6.72 -8.11
CA ARG A 206 -5.53 -8.05 -7.66
C ARG A 206 -5.12 -9.13 -8.65
N LYS A 207 -5.27 -8.90 -9.96
CA LYS A 207 -4.89 -9.85 -11.01
C LYS A 207 -3.39 -10.14 -10.95
N LYS A 208 -2.54 -9.11 -10.90
CA LYS A 208 -1.08 -9.25 -10.81
C LYS A 208 -0.66 -10.00 -9.55
N ALA A 209 -1.26 -9.68 -8.40
CA ALA A 209 -0.98 -10.34 -7.13
C ALA A 209 -1.48 -11.80 -7.07
N SER A 210 -2.41 -12.18 -7.95
CA SER A 210 -2.93 -13.56 -8.04
C SER A 210 -2.21 -14.38 -9.10
N GLU A 211 -1.11 -13.90 -9.69
CA GLU A 211 -0.38 -14.66 -10.69
C GLU A 211 0.22 -15.95 -10.08
N PRO A 212 0.14 -17.11 -10.76
CA PRO A 212 0.61 -18.40 -10.22
C PRO A 212 2.10 -18.46 -9.86
N LYS A 213 2.89 -17.47 -10.30
CA LYS A 213 4.32 -17.36 -9.97
C LYS A 213 4.57 -17.01 -8.50
N PHE A 214 3.55 -16.50 -7.81
CA PHE A 214 3.61 -16.15 -6.39
C PHE A 214 2.89 -17.21 -5.56
N GLU A 215 3.58 -17.76 -4.57
CA GLU A 215 2.97 -18.58 -3.51
C GLU A 215 2.19 -17.69 -2.53
N LYS A 216 2.69 -16.47 -2.30
CA LYS A 216 2.08 -15.47 -1.41
C LYS A 216 2.23 -14.06 -1.99
N SER A 217 1.19 -13.25 -1.90
CA SER A 217 1.22 -11.83 -2.21
C SER A 217 0.70 -11.01 -1.03
N ILE A 218 1.41 -9.94 -0.70
CA ILE A 218 1.12 -9.07 0.44
C ILE A 218 0.95 -7.64 -0.09
N LEU A 219 -0.26 -7.10 0.02
CA LEU A 219 -0.61 -5.78 -0.50
C LEU A 219 -0.80 -4.78 0.66
N ALA A 220 0.24 -4.00 0.97
CA ALA A 220 0.16 -2.92 1.96
C ALA A 220 -0.31 -1.63 1.29
N PHE A 221 -1.59 -1.26 1.49
CA PHE A 221 -2.09 0.02 1.02
C PHE A 221 -1.58 1.16 1.90
N HIS A 222 -1.14 2.24 1.26
CA HIS A 222 -0.69 3.46 1.90
C HIS A 222 -1.48 4.66 1.39
N GLY A 223 -1.42 5.74 2.16
CA GLY A 223 -2.09 6.99 1.84
C GLY A 223 -3.38 7.23 2.63
N VAL A 224 -3.98 8.39 2.39
CA VAL A 224 -5.13 8.87 3.17
C VAL A 224 -6.39 8.02 2.95
N ARG A 225 -6.46 7.29 1.83
CA ARG A 225 -7.58 6.39 1.48
C ARG A 225 -7.27 4.90 1.67
N MET A 226 -6.12 4.56 2.27
CA MET A 226 -5.62 3.18 2.34
C MET A 226 -6.62 2.15 2.86
N TYR A 227 -7.37 2.46 3.94
CA TYR A 227 -8.36 1.52 4.47
C TYR A 227 -9.51 1.30 3.47
N LYS A 228 -9.97 2.36 2.81
CA LYS A 228 -11.07 2.26 1.85
C LYS A 228 -10.65 1.42 0.64
N ASP A 229 -9.44 1.63 0.12
CA ASP A 229 -8.93 0.87 -1.02
C ASP A 229 -8.65 -0.59 -0.67
N ALA A 230 -8.01 -0.87 0.47
CA ALA A 230 -7.80 -2.22 0.97
C ALA A 230 -9.14 -2.95 1.16
N GLY A 231 -10.12 -2.30 1.82
CA GLY A 231 -11.44 -2.88 2.07
C GLY A 231 -12.24 -3.14 0.79
N ARG A 232 -12.08 -2.27 -0.22
CA ARG A 232 -12.70 -2.46 -1.54
C ARG A 232 -12.16 -3.69 -2.25
N VAL A 233 -10.84 -3.87 -2.30
CA VAL A 233 -10.23 -5.08 -2.89
C VAL A 233 -10.66 -6.34 -2.15
N LYS A 234 -10.67 -6.29 -0.82
CA LYS A 234 -11.10 -7.43 0.01
C LYS A 234 -12.56 -7.81 -0.26
N SER A 235 -13.46 -6.82 -0.28
CA SER A 235 -14.87 -7.04 -0.66
C SER A 235 -15.02 -7.61 -2.07
N PHE A 236 -14.21 -7.15 -3.02
CA PHE A 236 -14.25 -7.70 -4.38
C PHE A 236 -13.81 -9.16 -4.44
N ILE A 237 -12.78 -9.54 -3.68
CA ILE A 237 -12.32 -10.93 -3.59
C ILE A 237 -13.37 -11.82 -2.92
N GLU A 238 -13.93 -11.37 -1.81
CA GLU A 238 -14.86 -12.17 -1.00
C GLU A 238 -16.27 -12.26 -1.61
N LYS A 239 -16.74 -11.17 -2.23
CA LYS A 239 -18.14 -11.01 -2.65
C LYS A 239 -18.31 -10.87 -4.16
N GLY A 240 -17.24 -10.69 -4.92
CA GLY A 240 -17.26 -10.50 -6.36
C GLY A 240 -17.66 -9.09 -6.84
N TYR A 241 -17.84 -8.13 -5.92
CA TYR A 241 -18.17 -6.75 -6.26
C TYR A 241 -17.49 -5.73 -5.34
N PHE A 242 -17.24 -4.53 -5.87
CA PHE A 242 -16.76 -3.39 -5.10
C PHE A 242 -17.92 -2.67 -4.41
N PRO A 243 -17.78 -2.33 -3.12
CA PRO A 243 -18.80 -1.56 -2.42
C PRO A 243 -18.89 -0.14 -2.97
N LYS A 244 -20.08 0.45 -2.89
CA LYS A 244 -20.26 1.86 -3.24
C LYS A 244 -19.42 2.75 -2.32
N ILE A 245 -18.87 3.81 -2.90
CA ILE A 245 -18.00 4.73 -2.16
C ILE A 245 -18.68 6.00 -1.67
N THR A 246 -19.89 6.27 -2.15
CA THR A 246 -20.75 7.41 -1.80
C THR A 246 -22.20 6.97 -1.75
N SER A 247 -23.05 7.81 -1.16
CA SER A 247 -24.49 7.56 -1.09
C SER A 247 -25.18 7.67 -2.46
N GLY A 248 -24.78 8.67 -3.26
CA GLY A 248 -25.26 8.91 -4.61
C GLY A 248 -24.35 8.34 -5.70
N VAL A 249 -24.72 8.58 -6.96
CA VAL A 249 -23.94 8.22 -8.16
C VAL A 249 -23.78 9.43 -9.08
N GLY A 250 -22.84 9.37 -10.02
CA GLY A 250 -22.62 10.44 -11.00
C GLY A 250 -22.32 11.78 -10.33
N VAL A 251 -23.07 12.82 -10.69
CA VAL A 251 -22.87 14.18 -10.19
C VAL A 251 -23.09 14.29 -8.68
N ASP A 252 -24.00 13.50 -8.10
CA ASP A 252 -24.23 13.49 -6.65
C ASP A 252 -23.03 12.90 -5.91
N SER A 253 -22.40 11.86 -6.48
CA SER A 253 -21.15 11.32 -5.95
C SER A 253 -20.01 12.33 -6.06
N ILE A 254 -19.88 13.01 -7.20
CA ILE A 254 -18.86 14.05 -7.40
C ILE A 254 -19.06 15.20 -6.40
N ARG A 255 -20.31 15.61 -6.14
CA ARG A 255 -20.65 16.60 -5.12
C ARG A 255 -20.15 16.15 -3.74
N GLU A 256 -20.48 14.93 -3.32
CA GLU A 256 -20.08 14.36 -2.04
C GLU A 256 -18.55 14.40 -1.89
N VAL A 257 -17.81 13.89 -2.88
CA VAL A 257 -16.35 13.79 -2.85
C VAL A 257 -15.65 15.16 -2.88
N LEU A 258 -16.12 16.10 -3.70
CA LEU A 258 -15.51 17.42 -3.81
C LEU A 258 -15.88 18.30 -2.60
N SER A 259 -17.01 18.07 -1.94
CA SER A 259 -17.41 18.86 -0.77
C SER A 259 -16.49 18.69 0.44
N GLU A 260 -15.69 17.62 0.47
CA GLU A 260 -14.78 17.35 1.59
C GLU A 260 -13.69 18.43 1.74
N ASP A 261 -13.15 18.94 0.63
CA ASP A 261 -12.01 19.86 0.68
C ASP A 261 -11.81 20.78 -0.57
N ALA A 262 -12.66 20.69 -1.60
CA ALA A 262 -12.48 21.50 -2.81
C ALA A 262 -12.68 22.99 -2.50
N ARG A 263 -11.74 23.82 -2.97
CA ARG A 263 -11.73 25.26 -2.72
C ARG A 263 -12.13 26.02 -3.98
N PHE A 264 -12.90 27.09 -3.78
CA PHE A 264 -13.39 27.98 -4.84
C PHE A 264 -13.10 29.46 -4.47
N PRO A 265 -12.92 30.37 -5.45
CA PRO A 265 -12.92 30.09 -6.89
C PRO A 265 -11.72 29.25 -7.31
N THR A 266 -11.87 28.52 -8.42
CA THR A 266 -10.81 27.63 -8.95
C THR A 266 -10.91 27.54 -10.47
N ASN A 267 -10.01 26.80 -11.10
CA ASN A 267 -10.03 26.54 -12.54
C ASN A 267 -9.78 25.05 -12.82
N LYS A 268 -9.96 24.64 -14.07
CA LYS A 268 -9.77 23.25 -14.51
C LYS A 268 -8.42 22.67 -14.10
N SER A 269 -7.33 23.41 -14.32
CA SER A 269 -5.97 22.94 -14.01
C SER A 269 -5.76 22.72 -12.50
N ASN A 270 -6.25 23.62 -11.67
CA ASN A 270 -6.22 23.47 -10.21
C ASN A 270 -7.10 22.30 -9.74
N LEU A 271 -8.30 22.13 -10.30
CA LEU A 271 -9.17 20.99 -10.00
C LEU A 271 -8.50 19.66 -10.37
N LEU A 272 -7.88 19.56 -11.54
CA LEU A 272 -7.16 18.35 -11.96
C LEU A 272 -5.98 18.02 -11.03
N ARG A 273 -5.22 19.04 -10.63
CA ARG A 273 -4.09 18.88 -9.69
C ARG A 273 -4.58 18.44 -8.30
N ASP A 274 -5.55 19.15 -7.75
CA ASP A 274 -5.90 19.07 -6.33
C ASP A 274 -6.97 18.01 -6.04
N GLN A 275 -7.79 17.65 -7.03
CA GLN A 275 -8.96 16.78 -6.87
C GLN A 275 -8.98 15.62 -7.87
N GLY A 276 -8.18 15.67 -8.94
CA GLY A 276 -8.23 14.68 -10.02
C GLY A 276 -7.82 13.26 -9.62
N TRP A 277 -7.05 13.12 -8.54
CA TRP A 277 -6.61 11.83 -7.99
C TRP A 277 -7.70 11.08 -7.21
N LYS A 278 -8.80 11.76 -6.85
CA LYS A 278 -9.95 11.16 -6.17
C LYS A 278 -10.79 10.32 -7.13
N VAL A 279 -11.66 9.51 -6.57
CA VAL A 279 -12.64 8.71 -7.34
C VAL A 279 -14.07 9.08 -6.96
N PHE A 280 -15.01 8.83 -7.88
CA PHE A 280 -16.44 8.98 -7.67
C PHE A 280 -17.17 7.70 -8.09
N GLN A 281 -18.34 7.48 -7.52
CA GLN A 281 -19.24 6.39 -7.88
C GLN A 281 -20.00 6.75 -9.17
N GLU A 282 -19.65 6.09 -10.28
CA GLU A 282 -20.51 6.04 -11.47
C GLU A 282 -21.60 4.97 -11.25
N THR A 283 -22.58 4.85 -12.14
CA THR A 283 -23.76 3.98 -11.96
C THR A 283 -23.40 2.52 -11.62
N GLY A 284 -22.31 1.98 -12.20
CA GLY A 284 -21.90 0.59 -12.01
C GLY A 284 -20.45 0.35 -11.60
N GLU A 285 -19.61 1.39 -11.58
CA GLU A 285 -18.20 1.29 -11.18
C GLU A 285 -17.73 2.56 -10.50
N VAL A 286 -16.67 2.45 -9.72
CA VAL A 286 -15.93 3.60 -9.20
C VAL A 286 -14.89 4.03 -10.21
N ARG A 287 -14.84 5.33 -10.53
CA ARG A 287 -13.94 5.90 -11.53
C ARG A 287 -13.22 7.13 -11.03
N ARG A 288 -12.07 7.41 -11.63
CA ARG A 288 -11.29 8.62 -11.35
C ARG A 288 -12.01 9.91 -11.76
N ILE A 289 -12.02 10.88 -10.86
CA ILE A 289 -12.63 12.20 -11.07
C ILE A 289 -11.96 12.96 -12.22
N SER A 290 -10.66 12.79 -12.46
CA SER A 290 -10.00 13.42 -13.62
C SER A 290 -10.70 13.10 -14.94
N THR A 291 -11.27 11.90 -15.10
CA THR A 291 -11.94 11.48 -16.33
C THR A 291 -13.19 12.31 -16.70
N VAL A 292 -13.76 13.04 -15.73
CA VAL A 292 -14.84 14.01 -15.96
C VAL A 292 -14.32 15.45 -15.95
N LEU A 293 -13.36 15.78 -15.06
CA LEU A 293 -12.79 17.13 -14.99
C LEU A 293 -12.00 17.52 -16.25
N GLU A 294 -11.36 16.57 -16.92
CA GLU A 294 -10.63 16.81 -18.18
C GLU A 294 -11.53 17.31 -19.31
N LYS A 295 -12.84 17.05 -19.23
CA LYS A 295 -13.84 17.47 -20.23
C LYS A 295 -14.38 18.88 -19.99
N LEU A 296 -14.08 19.46 -18.83
CA LEU A 296 -14.52 20.82 -18.52
C LEU A 296 -13.87 21.84 -19.47
N PRO A 297 -14.58 22.91 -19.86
CA PRO A 297 -13.94 24.03 -20.54
C PRO A 297 -12.93 24.72 -19.63
N ASP A 298 -11.96 25.38 -20.24
CA ASP A 298 -11.08 26.30 -19.52
C ASP A 298 -11.89 27.50 -19.03
N GLY A 299 -11.61 27.94 -17.81
CA GLY A 299 -12.36 29.01 -17.17
C GLY A 299 -12.26 28.93 -15.65
N GLU A 300 -12.82 29.95 -15.01
CA GLU A 300 -12.97 30.01 -13.56
C GLU A 300 -14.34 29.43 -13.15
N TYR A 301 -14.32 28.57 -12.14
CA TYR A 301 -15.48 28.02 -11.47
C TYR A 301 -15.59 28.70 -10.11
N ASN A 302 -16.71 29.37 -9.86
CA ASN A 302 -16.87 30.23 -8.68
C ASN A 302 -17.39 29.48 -7.46
N SER A 303 -18.02 28.33 -7.67
CA SER A 303 -18.58 27.50 -6.60
C SER A 303 -18.69 26.04 -7.03
N LEU A 304 -18.96 25.17 -6.07
CA LEU A 304 -19.25 23.76 -6.36
C LEU A 304 -20.52 23.60 -7.21
N ASP A 305 -21.57 24.39 -6.98
CA ASP A 305 -22.81 24.31 -7.75
C ASP A 305 -22.63 24.73 -9.21
N ASP A 306 -21.82 25.76 -9.45
CA ASP A 306 -21.41 26.22 -10.78
C ASP A 306 -20.65 25.10 -11.53
N LEU A 307 -19.65 24.50 -10.88
CA LEU A 307 -18.90 23.37 -11.41
C LEU A 307 -19.80 22.17 -11.76
N LEU A 308 -20.71 21.79 -10.86
CA LEU A 308 -21.60 20.64 -11.06
C LEU A 308 -22.62 20.90 -12.17
N THR A 309 -23.13 22.13 -12.30
CA THR A 309 -24.00 22.55 -13.41
C THR A 309 -23.26 22.40 -14.75
N GLN A 310 -21.99 22.81 -14.80
CA GLN A 310 -21.17 22.64 -15.99
C GLN A 310 -20.88 21.17 -16.30
N LEU A 311 -20.64 20.34 -15.27
CA LEU A 311 -20.48 18.90 -15.47
C LEU A 311 -21.76 18.27 -16.03
N GLN A 312 -22.93 18.63 -15.50
CA GLN A 312 -24.23 18.15 -16.01
C GLN A 312 -24.48 18.55 -17.46
N SER A 313 -24.14 19.78 -17.87
CA SER A 313 -24.35 20.27 -19.23
C SER A 313 -23.44 19.57 -20.26
N GLN A 314 -22.22 19.20 -19.86
CA GLN A 314 -21.31 18.38 -20.67
C GLN A 314 -21.70 16.89 -20.67
N GLN A 315 -22.40 16.46 -19.62
CA GLN A 315 -22.87 15.11 -19.39
C GLN A 315 -24.29 14.86 -19.94
N GLY A 316 -24.61 15.36 -21.13
CA GLY A 316 -25.81 14.95 -21.90
C GLY A 316 -25.88 13.44 -22.28
N LEU A 317 -25.30 12.56 -21.46
CA LEU A 317 -25.14 11.11 -21.59
C LEU A 317 -25.49 10.34 -20.30
N PHE A 318 -25.93 10.99 -19.21
CA PHE A 318 -26.58 10.29 -18.08
C PHE A 318 -28.09 10.40 -18.19
N SER A 319 -28.63 9.92 -19.32
CA SER A 319 -30.04 9.54 -19.36
C SER A 319 -30.18 8.22 -18.60
N PRO A 320 -31.13 8.08 -17.66
CA PRO A 320 -31.56 6.77 -17.23
C PRO A 320 -32.31 6.15 -18.42
N GLU A 321 -31.76 5.08 -19.00
CA GLU A 321 -32.60 4.07 -19.64
C GLU A 321 -33.18 3.14 -18.56
#